data_AF-A0A258BNZ6-F1
#
_entry.id   AF-A0A258BNZ6-F1
#
_cell.length_a   1.000
_cell.length_b   1.000
_cell.length_c   1.000
_cell.angle_alpha   90.00
_cell.angle_beta   90.00
_cell.angle_gamma   90.00
#
_symmetry.space_group_name_H-M   'P 1'
#
loop_
_entity.id
_entity.type
_entity.pdbx_description
1 polymer ?
#
loop_
_entity_poly.entity_id
_entity_poly.type
_entity_poly.pdbx_seq_one_letter_code
_entity_poly.pdbx_strand_id
1 'polypeptide(L)'
;MDKEWSVEERRHFLEIALRHPELRGIHDMRTRSSGPERFVQFHVSVDPDMTVRHAHQVMDQIEDALRQDFPGVEILIHPDPYGHDGREEGDPLRAAESRRLLDED
;
A
#
# COMPACT_ATOMS: atom_id res chain seq x y z
N MET A 1 -0.35 14.11 -18.69
CA MET A 1 -1.49 13.73 -17.83
C MET A 1 -1.00 12.59 -16.97
N ASP A 2 -1.23 12.66 -15.66
CA ASP A 2 -0.83 11.59 -14.74
C ASP A 2 -1.56 10.30 -15.12
N LYS A 3 -0.83 9.19 -15.18
CA LYS A 3 -1.38 7.87 -15.54
C LYS A 3 -1.23 6.91 -14.38
N GLU A 4 -2.31 6.20 -14.06
CA GLU A 4 -2.27 5.08 -13.11
C GLU A 4 -1.39 3.94 -13.65
N TRP A 5 -0.78 3.16 -12.75
CA TRP A 5 -0.01 1.97 -13.11
C TRP A 5 -0.94 0.85 -13.62
N SER A 6 -0.36 -0.15 -14.30
CA SER A 6 -1.16 -1.30 -14.72
C SER A 6 -1.64 -2.12 -13.50
N VAL A 7 -2.70 -2.90 -13.71
CA VAL A 7 -3.22 -3.82 -12.68
C VAL A 7 -2.15 -4.82 -12.25
N GLU A 8 -1.36 -5.34 -13.19
CA GLU A 8 -0.28 -6.28 -12.94
C GLU A 8 0.84 -5.64 -12.11
N GLU A 9 1.21 -4.38 -12.41
CA GLU A 9 2.20 -3.65 -11.62
C GLU A 9 1.71 -3.40 -10.18
N ARG A 10 0.43 -3.00 -10.03
CA ARG A 10 -0.19 -2.82 -8.70
C ARG A 10 -0.23 -4.13 -7.92
N ARG A 11 -0.61 -5.23 -8.56
CA ARG A 11 -0.62 -6.57 -7.95
C ARG A 11 0.76 -6.98 -7.47
N HIS A 12 1.77 -6.83 -8.33
CA HIS A 12 3.15 -7.16 -7.97
C HIS A 12 3.67 -6.34 -6.78
N PHE A 13 3.35 -5.04 -6.75
CA PHE A 13 3.68 -4.17 -5.62
C PHE A 13 3.02 -4.66 -4.32
N LEU A 14 1.72 -4.99 -4.36
CA LEU A 14 0.97 -5.49 -3.22
C LEU A 14 1.52 -6.84 -2.71
N GLU A 15 1.88 -7.75 -3.61
CA GLU A 15 2.48 -9.03 -3.26
C GLU A 15 3.78 -8.88 -2.45
N ILE A 16 4.61 -7.89 -2.77
CA ILE A 16 5.84 -7.63 -2.03
C ILE A 16 5.53 -7.02 -0.67
N ALA A 17 4.71 -5.97 -0.64
CA ALA A 17 4.36 -5.26 0.59
C ALA A 17 3.69 -6.21 1.62
N LEU A 18 2.78 -7.07 1.17
CA LEU A 18 2.04 -8.02 2.02
C LEU A 18 2.89 -9.18 2.56
N ARG A 19 4.15 -9.35 2.13
CA ARG A 19 5.06 -10.36 2.73
C ARG A 19 5.48 -10.00 4.14
N HIS A 20 5.37 -8.73 4.54
CA HIS A 20 5.77 -8.32 5.88
C HIS A 20 4.79 -8.89 6.92
N PRO A 21 5.25 -9.71 7.88
CA PRO A 21 4.37 -10.52 8.73
C PRO A 21 3.51 -9.71 9.71
N GLU A 22 3.89 -8.47 9.98
CA GLU A 22 3.15 -7.58 10.88
C GLU A 22 2.01 -6.82 10.20
N LEU A 23 1.87 -6.91 8.87
CA LEU A 23 0.74 -6.32 8.17
C LEU A 23 -0.51 -7.19 8.31
N ARG A 24 -1.64 -6.51 8.54
CA ARG A 24 -2.99 -7.12 8.57
C ARG A 24 -3.77 -6.86 7.28
N GLY A 25 -3.29 -5.95 6.43
CA GLY A 25 -3.93 -5.59 5.16
C GLY A 25 -3.36 -4.31 4.57
N ILE A 26 -3.75 -4.02 3.32
CA ILE A 26 -3.43 -2.79 2.58
C ILE A 26 -4.72 -2.26 1.95
N HIS A 27 -4.91 -0.93 1.94
CA HIS A 27 -6.06 -0.26 1.33
C HIS A 27 -5.71 1.15 0.81
N ASP A 28 -6.66 1.80 0.11
CA ASP A 28 -6.53 3.12 -0.53
C ASP A 28 -5.22 3.32 -1.33
N MET A 29 -4.80 2.29 -2.09
CA MET A 29 -3.62 2.36 -2.94
C MET A 29 -3.90 3.27 -4.14
N ARG A 30 -3.08 4.30 -4.31
CA ARG A 30 -3.12 5.20 -5.47
C ARG A 30 -1.75 5.23 -6.11
N THR A 31 -1.73 5.09 -7.43
CA THR A 31 -0.50 5.17 -8.21
C THR A 31 -0.63 6.25 -9.25
N ARG A 32 0.49 6.89 -9.56
CA ARG A 32 0.57 7.80 -10.71
C ARG A 32 1.97 7.82 -11.29
N SER A 33 2.05 8.12 -12.57
CA SER A 33 3.29 8.38 -13.29
C SER A 33 3.21 9.77 -13.93
N SER A 34 4.23 10.61 -13.69
CA SER A 34 4.34 11.96 -14.24
C SER A 34 5.71 12.12 -14.91
N GLY A 35 5.74 12.00 -16.24
CA GLY A 35 7.01 11.91 -16.97
C GLY A 35 7.83 10.69 -16.51
N PRO A 36 9.11 10.86 -16.11
CA PRO A 36 9.93 9.76 -15.60
C PRO A 36 9.66 9.42 -14.12
N GLU A 37 8.95 10.29 -13.39
CA GLU A 37 8.70 10.12 -11.97
C GLU A 37 7.48 9.22 -11.74
N ARG A 38 7.58 8.35 -10.74
CA ARG A 38 6.55 7.39 -10.38
C ARG A 38 6.27 7.49 -8.89
N PHE A 39 4.99 7.47 -8.54
CA PHE A 39 4.53 7.66 -7.17
C PHE A 39 3.53 6.57 -6.80
N VAL A 40 3.59 6.13 -5.55
CA VAL A 40 2.60 5.26 -4.93
C VAL A 40 2.36 5.71 -3.49
N GLN A 41 1.09 5.85 -3.15
CA GLN A 41 0.64 6.05 -1.78
C GLN A 41 -0.36 4.97 -1.43
N PHE A 42 -0.32 4.48 -0.19
CA PHE A 42 -1.25 3.46 0.28
C PHE A 42 -1.30 3.45 1.80
N HIS A 43 -2.35 2.83 2.32
CA HIS A 43 -2.52 2.62 3.74
C HIS A 43 -2.19 1.17 4.08
N VAL A 44 -1.64 0.95 5.26
CA VAL A 44 -1.39 -0.38 5.81
C VAL A 44 -2.14 -0.53 7.12
N SER A 45 -2.79 -1.68 7.32
CA SER A 45 -3.41 -2.00 8.60
C SER A 45 -2.40 -2.72 9.50
N VAL A 46 -2.17 -2.20 10.70
CA VAL A 46 -1.25 -2.77 11.71
C VAL A 46 -1.96 -3.02 13.03
N ASP A 47 -1.30 -3.66 13.99
CA ASP A 47 -1.86 -3.85 15.34
C ASP A 47 -2.20 -2.49 15.98
N PRO A 48 -3.41 -2.29 16.54
CA PRO A 48 -3.81 -1.01 17.15
C PRO A 48 -2.97 -0.60 18.36
N ASP A 49 -2.32 -1.56 19.03
CA ASP A 49 -1.43 -1.29 20.16
C ASP A 49 0.04 -1.14 19.71
N MET A 50 0.32 -1.21 18.41
CA MET A 50 1.66 -0.99 17.85
C MET A 50 2.12 0.44 18.16
N THR A 51 3.29 0.56 18.81
CA THR A 51 3.86 1.89 19.05
C THR A 51 4.23 2.56 17.73
N VAL A 52 4.12 3.89 17.67
CA VAL A 52 4.53 4.68 16.49
C VAL A 52 5.96 4.36 16.05
N ARG A 53 6.86 4.11 17.01
CA ARG A 53 8.25 3.73 16.71
C ARG A 53 8.32 2.41 15.96
N HIS A 54 7.59 1.40 16.41
CA HIS A 54 7.56 0.08 15.78
C HIS A 54 6.91 0.17 14.40
N ALA A 55 5.79 0.89 14.27
CA ALA A 55 5.14 1.12 12.98
C ALA A 55 6.11 1.72 11.96
N HIS A 56 6.91 2.73 12.35
CA HIS A 56 7.95 3.29 11.48
C HIS A 56 8.98 2.24 11.03
N GLN A 57 9.45 1.38 11.94
CA GLN A 57 10.41 0.33 11.61
C GLN A 57 9.83 -0.70 10.62
N VAL A 58 8.53 -0.99 10.72
CA VAL A 58 7.82 -1.85 9.77
C VAL A 58 7.72 -1.17 8.41
N MET A 59 7.41 0.13 8.38
CA MET A 59 7.34 0.90 7.13
C MET A 59 8.69 0.94 6.43
N ASP A 60 9.78 1.19 7.16
CA ASP A 60 11.14 1.17 6.61
C ASP A 60 11.46 -0.18 5.94
N GLN A 61 11.12 -1.29 6.60
CA GLN A 61 11.35 -2.64 6.07
C GLN A 61 10.52 -2.93 4.80
N ILE A 62 9.28 -2.46 4.76
CA ILE A 62 8.41 -2.59 3.59
C ILE A 62 8.96 -1.74 2.44
N GLU A 63 9.34 -0.48 2.69
CA GLU A 63 9.95 0.39 1.69
C GLU A 63 11.23 -0.21 1.12
N ASP A 64 12.10 -0.77 1.96
CA ASP A 64 13.36 -1.37 1.53
C ASP A 64 13.14 -2.61 0.66
N ALA A 65 12.11 -3.42 0.95
CA ALA A 65 11.73 -4.54 0.08
C ALA A 65 11.18 -4.05 -1.26
N LEU A 66 10.31 -3.03 -1.25
CA LEU A 66 9.71 -2.47 -2.46
C LEU A 66 10.74 -1.79 -3.37
N ARG A 67 11.73 -1.10 -2.79
CA ARG A 67 12.81 -0.42 -3.55
C ARG A 67 13.64 -1.36 -4.42
N GLN A 68 13.67 -2.65 -4.11
CA GLN A 68 14.41 -3.64 -4.92
C GLN A 68 13.75 -3.86 -6.28
N ASP A 69 12.42 -3.94 -6.31
CA ASP A 69 11.64 -4.23 -7.52
C ASP A 69 11.08 -2.94 -8.17
N PHE A 70 10.97 -1.85 -7.41
CA PHE A 70 10.46 -0.55 -7.82
C PHE A 70 11.47 0.58 -7.60
N PRO A 71 12.67 0.52 -8.22
CA PRO A 71 13.70 1.54 -8.03
C PRO A 71 13.25 2.91 -8.51
N GLY A 72 13.48 3.95 -7.70
CA GLY A 72 13.16 5.34 -8.05
C GLY A 72 11.68 5.72 -7.93
N VAL A 73 10.81 4.81 -7.47
CA VAL A 73 9.44 5.14 -7.10
C VAL A 73 9.43 5.91 -5.77
N GLU A 74 8.69 7.01 -5.71
CA GLU A 74 8.36 7.69 -4.46
C GLU A 74 7.21 6.95 -3.75
N ILE A 75 7.46 6.49 -2.53
CA ILE A 75 6.54 5.66 -1.75
C ILE A 75 6.09 6.47 -0.52
N LEU A 76 4.78 6.52 -0.27
CA LEU A 76 4.21 7.08 0.95
C LEU A 76 3.29 6.04 1.60
N ILE A 77 3.63 5.64 2.84
CA ILE A 77 2.86 4.64 3.59
C ILE A 77 2.16 5.30 4.78
N HIS A 78 0.84 5.11 4.88
CA HIS A 78 0.04 5.54 6.03
C HIS A 78 -0.35 4.34 6.91
N PRO A 79 0.19 4.19 8.13
CA PRO A 79 -0.24 3.14 9.04
C PRO A 79 -1.56 3.48 9.73
N ASP A 80 -2.55 2.60 9.56
CA ASP A 80 -3.85 2.62 10.23
C ASP A 80 -3.95 1.47 11.25
N PRO A 81 -4.61 1.67 12.40
CA PRO A 81 -4.91 0.57 13.31
C PRO A 81 -5.91 -0.41 12.68
N TYR A 82 -5.67 -1.71 12.82
CA TYR A 82 -6.56 -2.74 12.28
C TYR A 82 -7.95 -2.66 12.91
N GLY A 83 -8.99 -2.74 12.07
CA GLY A 83 -10.38 -2.49 12.47
C GLY A 83 -10.76 -1.00 12.53
N HIS A 84 -9.80 -0.12 12.21
CA HIS A 84 -10.03 1.29 11.88
C HIS A 84 -9.81 1.50 10.37
N ASP A 85 -10.38 0.60 9.57
CA ASP A 85 -10.54 0.76 8.14
C ASP A 85 -11.63 1.81 7.91
N GLY A 86 -11.22 3.08 7.81
CA GLY A 86 -12.08 4.25 7.70
C GLY A 86 -13.38 3.98 6.93
N ARG A 87 -14.45 3.65 7.68
CA ARG A 87 -15.82 3.66 7.20
C ARG A 87 -16.27 5.11 7.11
N GLU A 88 -15.65 5.87 6.22
CA GLU A 88 -16.33 7.01 5.63
C GLU A 88 -17.29 6.44 4.58
N GLU A 89 -18.57 6.40 4.93
CA GLU A 89 -19.65 6.09 3.98
C GLU A 89 -19.45 6.94 2.70
N GLY A 90 -19.19 6.28 1.56
CA GLY A 90 -19.29 6.93 0.25
C GLY A 90 -18.18 6.68 -0.76
N ASP A 91 -17.08 6.00 -0.43
CA ASP A 91 -16.01 5.73 -1.40
C ASP A 91 -15.92 4.23 -1.79
N PRO A 92 -16.54 3.81 -2.90
CA PRO A 92 -16.52 2.41 -3.34
C PRO A 92 -15.13 1.90 -3.76
N LEU A 93 -14.13 2.78 -3.95
CA LEU A 93 -12.75 2.41 -4.30
C LEU A 93 -11.82 2.30 -3.08
N ARG A 94 -12.22 2.80 -1.90
CA ARG A 94 -11.43 2.67 -0.65
C ARG A 94 -11.58 1.33 0.07
N ALA A 95 -12.71 0.64 -0.11
CA ALA A 95 -13.08 -0.45 0.78
C ALA A 95 -12.58 -1.85 0.37
N ALA A 96 -12.20 -2.12 -0.89
CA ALA A 96 -11.95 -3.51 -1.30
C ALA A 96 -11.21 -3.72 -2.64
N GLU A 97 -10.22 -2.90 -3.02
CA GLU A 97 -9.45 -3.18 -4.25
C GLU A 97 -8.26 -4.13 -4.04
N SER A 98 -7.53 -4.06 -2.91
CA SER A 98 -6.33 -4.89 -2.73
C SER A 98 -6.63 -6.39 -2.74
N ARG A 99 -7.72 -6.80 -2.09
CA ARG A 99 -8.15 -8.19 -2.06
C ARG A 99 -8.68 -8.66 -3.42
N ARG A 100 -9.45 -7.82 -4.12
CA ARG A 100 -9.95 -8.14 -5.47
C ARG A 100 -8.84 -8.26 -6.50
N LEU A 101 -7.85 -7.37 -6.47
CA LEU A 101 -6.71 -7.45 -7.39
C LEU A 101 -5.89 -8.73 -7.19
N LEU A 102 -5.82 -9.27 -5.97
CA LEU A 102 -5.10 -10.51 -5.66
C LEU A 102 -5.96 -11.77 -5.91
N ASP A 103 -7.29 -11.65 -5.90
CA ASP A 103 -8.24 -12.77 -6.07
C ASP A 103 -8.71 -12.95 -7.53
N GLU A 104 -8.38 -12.05 -8.46
CA GLU A 104 -8.70 -12.15 -9.89
C GLU A 104 -7.59 -12.90 -10.65
N ASP A 105 -7.86 -14.18 -10.98
CA ASP A 105 -7.12 -15.07 -11.90
C ASP A 105 -7.30 -14.68 -13.39
#